data_AF-A0A7V3MXE2-F1
#
_entry.id   AF-A0A7V3MXE2-F1
#
_cell.length_a   1.000
_cell.length_b   1.000
_cell.length_c   1.000
_cell.angle_alpha   90.00
_cell.angle_beta   90.00
_cell.angle_gamma   90.00
#
_symmetry.space_group_name_H-M   'P 1'
#
loop_
_entity.id
_entity.type
_entity.pdbx_description
1 polymer ?
#
loop_
_entity_poly.entity_id
_entity_poly.type
_entity_poly.pdbx_seq_one_letter_code
_entity_poly.pdbx_strand_id
1 'polypeptide(L)' 'MNRIFITSADIAQLEGISLGYARKVMRDIKKALDKDYKKKLTFAKYAAYYKIEINEIERALKQSEKRQNP' A
#
# COMPACT_ATOMS: atom_id res chain seq x y z
N MET A 1 11.75 -15.77 5.10
CA MET A 1 10.80 -14.74 5.56
C MET A 1 10.27 -14.01 4.32
N ASN A 2 9.04 -14.31 3.90
CA ASN A 2 8.46 -13.67 2.71
C ASN A 2 8.23 -12.18 3.01
N ARG A 3 8.94 -11.30 2.31
CA ARG A 3 8.69 -9.85 2.42
C ARG A 3 7.36 -9.55 1.74
N ILE A 4 6.37 -9.11 2.52
CA ILE A 4 5.09 -8.67 1.98
C ILE A 4 5.26 -7.28 1.36
N PHE A 5 4.90 -7.16 0.09
CA PHE A 5 5.01 -5.93 -0.68
C PHE A 5 3.64 -5.33 -0.88
N ILE A 6 3.56 -4.00 -0.80
CA ILE A 6 2.34 -3.29 -1.15
C ILE A 6 2.35 -3.01 -2.65
N THR A 7 1.22 -3.27 -3.31
CA THR A 7 0.98 -3.05 -4.72
C THR A 7 0.17 -1.78 -4.95
N SER A 8 0.09 -1.30 -6.20
CA SER A 8 -0.79 -0.19 -6.53
C SER A 8 -2.28 -0.57 -6.40
N ALA A 9 -2.63 -1.85 -6.48
CA ALA A 9 -4.01 -2.29 -6.26
C ALA A 9 -4.38 -2.18 -4.78
N ASP A 10 -3.48 -2.59 -3.88
CA ASP A 10 -3.67 -2.45 -2.43
C ASP A 10 -3.84 -0.97 -2.05
N ILE A 11 -3.02 -0.08 -2.60
CA ILE A 11 -3.14 1.37 -2.37
C ILE A 11 -4.46 1.89 -2.91
N ALA A 12 -4.88 1.46 -4.11
CA ALA A 12 -6.17 1.85 -4.68
C ALA A 12 -7.34 1.45 -3.78
N GLN A 13 -7.25 0.25 -3.19
CA GLN A 13 -8.25 -0.29 -2.28
C GLN A 13 -8.25 0.44 -0.92
N LEU A 14 -7.08 0.68 -0.35
CA LEU A 14 -6.90 1.35 0.94
C LEU A 14 -7.37 2.80 0.91
N GLU A 15 -7.07 3.51 -0.18
CA GLU A 15 -7.38 4.94 -0.30
C GLU A 15 -8.68 5.22 -1.07
N GLY A 16 -9.32 4.19 -1.64
CA GLY A 16 -10.56 4.35 -2.41
C GLY A 16 -10.37 5.12 -3.72
N ILE A 17 -9.21 4.97 -4.36
CA ILE A 17 -8.80 5.73 -5.55
C ILE A 17 -8.64 4.84 -6.78
N SER A 18 -8.60 5.45 -7.97
CA SER A 18 -8.33 4.71 -9.20
C SER A 18 -6.92 4.12 -9.22
N LEU A 19 -6.73 2.99 -9.93
CA LEU A 19 -5.43 2.34 -10.06
C LEU A 19 -4.35 3.27 -10.66
N GLY A 20 -4.75 4.15 -11.59
CA GLY A 20 -3.86 5.15 -12.18
C GLY A 20 -3.35 6.15 -11.14
N TYR A 21 -4.24 6.64 -10.28
CA TYR A 21 -3.87 7.53 -9.18
C TYR A 21 -3.03 6.81 -8.12
N ALA A 22 -3.36 5.56 -7.80
CA ALA A 22 -2.56 4.75 -6.87
C ALA A 22 -1.11 4.53 -7.32
N ARG A 23 -0.86 4.42 -8.64
CA ARG A 23 0.51 4.39 -9.19
C ARG A 23 1.25 5.72 -9.00
N LYS A 24 0.54 6.84 -9.05
CA LYS A 24 1.12 8.16 -8.73
C LYS A 24 1.48 8.22 -7.24
N VAL A 25 0.54 7.88 -6.36
CA VAL A 25 0.76 7.82 -4.90
C VAL A 25 1.95 6.92 -4.56
N MET A 26 2.04 5.72 -5.14
CA MET A 26 3.18 4.83 -4.91
C MET A 26 4.52 5.47 -5.33
N ARG A 27 4.56 6.23 -6.42
CA ARG A 27 5.77 6.96 -6.84
C ARG A 27 6.13 8.08 -5.87
N ASP A 28 5.13 8.80 -5.37
CA ASP A 28 5.33 9.90 -4.44
C ASP A 28 5.83 9.39 -3.07
N ILE A 29 5.29 8.27 -2.58
CA ILE A 29 5.80 7.59 -1.38
C ILE A 29 7.25 7.13 -1.57
N LYS A 30 7.57 6.54 -2.72
CA LYS A 30 8.95 6.10 -3.01
C LYS A 30 9.93 7.28 -3.04
N LYS A 31 9.53 8.40 -3.63
CA LYS A 31 10.29 9.67 -3.63
C LYS A 31 10.55 10.16 -2.21
N ALA A 32 9.50 10.24 -1.40
CA ALA A 32 9.61 10.74 -0.04
C ALA A 32 10.49 9.85 0.86
N LEU A 33 10.55 8.55 0.58
CA LEU A 33 11.38 7.59 1.30
C LEU A 33 12.82 7.48 0.76
N ASP A 34 13.20 8.35 -0.17
CA ASP A 34 14.49 8.39 -0.87
C ASP A 34 14.91 7.03 -1.45
N LYS A 35 13.91 6.25 -1.90
CA LYS A 35 14.14 4.92 -2.45
C LYS A 35 14.23 4.99 -3.96
N ASP A 36 15.25 4.32 -4.47
CA ASP A 36 15.33 3.90 -5.87
C ASP A 36 13.96 3.33 -6.30
N TYR A 37 13.36 3.94 -7.31
CA TYR A 37 12.03 3.62 -7.82
C TYR A 37 11.88 2.13 -8.19
N LYS A 38 13.00 1.47 -8.50
CA LYS A 38 13.10 0.05 -8.82
C LYS A 38 12.87 -0.85 -7.59
N LYS A 39 13.07 -0.35 -6.38
CA LYS A 39 12.85 -1.13 -5.14
C LYS A 39 11.36 -1.24 -4.84
N LYS A 40 10.93 -2.46 -4.50
CA LYS A 40 9.55 -2.72 -4.07
C LYS A 40 9.26 -2.03 -2.73
N LEU A 41 8.07 -1.46 -2.61
CA LEU A 41 7.56 -0.87 -1.36
C LEU A 41 6.98 -1.99 -0.50
N THR A 42 7.33 -2.03 0.79
CA THR A 42 6.81 -3.02 1.75
C THR A 42 5.71 -2.38 2.58
N PHE A 43 4.79 -3.19 3.12
CA PHE A 43 3.75 -2.70 4.04
C PHE A 43 4.30 -1.87 5.19
N ALA A 44 5.39 -2.33 5.82
CA ALA A 44 6.06 -1.59 6.90
C ALA A 44 6.51 -0.18 6.49
N LYS A 45 6.97 0.01 5.24
CA LYS A 45 7.42 1.31 4.74
C LYS A 45 6.25 2.22 4.42
N TYR A 46 5.17 1.64 3.89
CA TYR A 46 3.93 2.36 3.65
C TYR A 46 3.31 2.82 4.98
N ALA A 47 3.23 1.92 5.97
CA ALA A 47 2.78 2.21 7.34
C ALA A 47 3.60 3.34 7.98
N ALA A 48 4.93 3.24 7.90
CA ALA A 48 5.83 4.27 8.41
C ALA A 48 5.65 5.63 7.73
N TYR A 49 5.38 5.65 6.42
CA TYR A 49 5.13 6.88 5.68
C TYR A 49 3.83 7.58 6.15
N TYR A 50 2.75 6.83 6.35
CA TYR A 50 1.48 7.35 6.83
C TYR A 50 1.39 7.49 8.36
N LYS A 51 2.43 7.08 9.10
CA LYS A 51 2.47 7.04 10.57
C LYS A 51 1.29 6.24 11.18
N ILE A 52 0.96 5.13 10.54
CA ILE A 52 -0.08 4.20 10.98
C ILE A 52 0.51 2.83 11.32
N GLU A 53 -0.23 2.03 12.07
CA GLU A 53 0.17 0.67 12.43
C GLU A 53 0.03 -0.28 11.23
N ILE A 54 0.98 -1.21 11.05
CA ILE A 54 0.89 -2.23 9.98
C ILE A 54 -0.40 -3.05 10.10
N ASN A 55 -0.80 -3.34 11.33
CA ASN A 55 -2.01 -4.11 11.63
C ASN A 55 -3.28 -3.43 11.13
N GLU A 56 -3.32 -2.09 11.09
CA GLU A 56 -4.48 -1.35 10.57
C GLU A 56 -4.61 -1.53 9.05
N ILE A 57 -3.49 -1.51 8.34
CA ILE A 57 -3.47 -1.74 6.89
C ILE A 57 -3.89 -3.18 6.56
N GLU A 58 -3.37 -4.17 7.29
CA GLU A 58 -3.76 -5.57 7.09
C GLU A 58 -5.24 -5.82 7.35
N ARG A 59 -5.79 -5.18 8.40
CA ARG A 59 -7.23 -5.25 8.69
C ARG A 59 -8.07 -4.62 7.59
N ALA A 60 -7.66 -3.46 7.09
CA ALA A 60 -8.36 -2.77 6.01
C ALA A 60 -8.40 -3.64 4.74
N LEU A 61 -7.28 -4.22 4.34
CA LEU A 61 -7.20 -5.09 3.16
C LEU A 61 -8.04 -6.37 3.32
N LYS A 62 -7.97 -7.03 4.49
CA LYS A 62 -8.77 -8.23 4.78
C LYS A 62 -10.27 -7.94 4.78
N GLN A 63 -10.70 -6.78 5.27
CA GLN A 63 -12.12 -6.40 5.25
C GLN A 63 -12.62 -6.14 3.83
N SER A 64 -11.78 -5.57 2.98
CA SER A 64 -12.14 -5.30 1.59
C SER A 64 -12.14 -6.56 0.71
N GLU A 65 -11.31 -7.58 0.99
CA GLU A 65 -11.40 -8.90 0.35
C GLU A 65 -12.72 -9.60 0.68
N LYS A 66 -13.16 -9.56 1.95
CA LYS A 66 -14.44 -10.16 2.37
C LYS A 66 -15.67 -9.54 1.69
N ARG A 67 -15.60 -8.30 1.21
CA ARG A 67 -16.70 -7.64 0.49
C ARG A 67 -16.77 -8.01 -0.99
N GLN A 68 -15.74 -8.64 -1.55
CA GLN A 68 -15.73 -9.11 -2.95
C GLN A 68 -16.20 -10.56 -3.13
N ASN A 69 -16.51 -11.26 -2.03
CA ASN A 69 -17.20 -12.56 -2.04
C ASN A 69 -18.59 -12.44 -1.35
N PRO A 70 -19.60 -11.83 -2.00
CA PRO A 70 -21.00 -12.13 -1.74
C PRO A 70 -21.47 -13.40 -2.46
#